data_AF-I0HBS2-F1
#
_entry.id   AF-I0HBS2-F1
#
_cell.length_a   1.000
_cell.length_b   1.000
_cell.length_c   1.000
_cell.angle_alpha   90.00
_cell.angle_beta   90.00
_cell.angle_gamma   90.00
#
_symmetry.space_group_name_H-M   'P 1'
#
loop_
_entity.id
_entity.type
_entity.pdbx_description
1 polymer ?
#
loop_
_entity_poly.entity_id
_entity_poly.type
_entity_poly.pdbx_seq_one_letter_code
_entity_poly.pdbx_strand_id
1 'polypeptide(L)'
;MRNRYLDLLRAAAIIRVIVYHHFGWPILSIVFPAMGVMFAVAGSLTAASLAKRSAGSVVTSRMRRLLPPVWLLGLVAVPAMLYAGWRGETGGEHPFQPSTLVFWLLPLGDPPGSDAGAFVWDALWYVRTYLWLVLLSPVLFPLFRRVGWPLLALPLLLMVVLERGSFGMPAPVESALWDLATYGACWLAGFAHRDGRLGRTHPVLVLSAFAALAGLGLTWLVQGHEETGWDLNEVSEAQAVYSLAFVLLVLRWQPPIEKLVAVPAVDRLVNLLNARAVTVYLWHGAAIAAVWPILAAIAMEDLGSFEAPVTLGITFGVTALAVVAFGWAEDLAARRRPRLWPADPTAVRPAPPQPVGPAGPAGPAGSSAPAGSRSPAGPAPAGSPVVHPSEPVTLGFQATPGLRLTPGGTDMPVAGRPVPGYGFDEAAPQHQAGYGGVPWTGHSGDDGAP
;
A
#
# COMPACT_ATOMS: atom_id res chain seq x y z
N MET A 1 -23.12 5.47 3.34
CA MET A 1 -22.40 6.25 4.37
C MET A 1 -20.91 6.06 4.15
N ARG A 2 -20.10 7.10 4.40
CA ARG A 2 -18.63 7.05 4.28
C ARG A 2 -18.08 6.27 5.48
N ASN A 3 -17.28 5.23 5.26
CA ASN A 3 -16.72 4.44 6.35
C ASN A 3 -15.46 5.14 6.87
N ARG A 4 -15.57 5.82 8.02
CA ARG A 4 -14.47 6.57 8.64
C ARG A 4 -13.28 5.69 9.01
N TYR A 5 -13.53 4.42 9.33
CA TYR A 5 -12.46 3.48 9.64
C TYR A 5 -11.55 3.20 8.44
N LEU A 6 -12.14 3.03 7.24
CA LEU A 6 -11.34 2.88 6.01
C LEU A 6 -10.56 4.16 5.65
N ASP A 7 -11.15 5.33 5.90
CA ASP A 7 -10.45 6.61 5.72
C ASP A 7 -9.23 6.70 6.66
N LEU A 8 -9.36 6.25 7.91
CA LEU A 8 -8.25 6.20 8.87
C LEU A 8 -7.15 5.23 8.44
N LEU A 9 -7.51 4.02 8.00
CA LEU A 9 -6.53 3.03 7.51
C LEU A 9 -5.71 3.58 6.34
N ARG A 10 -6.35 4.28 5.40
CA ARG A 10 -5.66 4.94 4.28
C ARG A 10 -4.74 6.05 4.75
N ALA A 11 -5.19 6.88 5.68
CA ALA A 11 -4.37 7.96 6.25
C ALA A 11 -3.14 7.39 6.97
N ALA A 12 -3.31 6.34 7.78
CA ALA A 12 -2.23 5.64 8.46
C ALA A 12 -1.25 5.01 7.45
N ALA A 13 -1.76 4.40 6.38
CA ALA A 13 -0.93 3.84 5.30
C ALA A 13 -0.07 4.91 4.62
N ILE A 14 -0.64 6.08 4.31
CA ILE A 14 0.10 7.18 3.68
C ILE A 14 1.21 7.69 4.60
N ILE A 15 0.91 7.93 5.89
CA ILE A 15 1.92 8.37 6.87
C ILE A 15 3.01 7.31 6.99
N ARG A 16 2.64 6.03 7.15
CA ARG A 16 3.59 4.93 7.24
C ARG A 16 4.49 4.88 6.01
N VAL A 17 3.95 5.03 4.79
CA VAL A 17 4.72 5.02 3.54
C VAL A 17 5.79 6.11 3.55
N ILE A 18 5.47 7.33 3.97
CA ILE A 18 6.45 8.42 4.05
C ILE A 18 7.55 8.08 5.06
N VAL A 19 7.17 7.66 6.27
CA VAL A 19 8.13 7.32 7.34
C VAL A 19 9.01 6.15 6.93
N TYR A 20 8.44 5.15 6.26
CA TYR A 20 9.16 3.99 5.76
C TYR A 20 10.19 4.39 4.69
N HIS A 21 9.83 5.15 3.66
CA HIS A 21 10.80 5.55 2.64
C HIS A 21 11.84 6.54 3.16
N HIS A 22 11.52 7.31 4.21
CA HIS A 22 12.47 8.26 4.82
C HIS A 22 13.56 7.54 5.62
N PHE A 23 13.19 6.54 6.41
CA PHE A 23 14.10 5.85 7.34
C PHE A 23 14.50 4.42 6.95
N GLY A 24 13.81 3.81 5.98
CA GLY A 24 14.05 2.42 5.56
C GLY A 24 13.73 1.38 6.64
N TRP A 25 12.87 1.68 7.62
CA TRP A 25 12.65 0.78 8.78
C TRP A 25 11.85 -0.49 8.43
N PRO A 26 12.48 -1.68 8.41
CA PRO A 26 11.84 -2.91 7.95
C PRO A 26 10.64 -3.29 8.82
N ILE A 27 10.70 -3.04 10.13
CA ILE A 27 9.63 -3.36 11.07
C ILE A 27 8.29 -2.72 10.70
N LEU A 28 8.29 -1.57 10.02
CA LEU A 28 7.07 -0.91 9.58
C LEU A 28 6.32 -1.74 8.53
N SER A 29 7.01 -2.62 7.80
CA SER A 29 6.40 -3.53 6.80
C SER A 29 5.61 -4.66 7.44
N ILE A 30 6.09 -5.11 8.61
CA ILE A 30 5.47 -6.18 9.39
C ILE A 30 4.32 -5.62 10.23
N VAL A 31 4.55 -4.53 10.98
CA VAL A 31 3.54 -3.97 11.90
C VAL A 31 2.32 -3.44 11.14
N PHE A 32 2.54 -2.85 9.97
CA PHE A 32 1.46 -2.30 9.16
C PHE A 32 1.80 -2.41 7.66
N PRO A 33 1.42 -3.54 7.01
CA PRO A 33 1.66 -3.76 5.58
C PRO A 33 0.78 -2.83 4.73
N ALA A 34 1.24 -1.58 4.58
CA ALA A 34 0.44 -0.47 4.07
C ALA A 34 -0.06 -0.69 2.64
N MET A 35 0.74 -1.31 1.77
CA MET A 35 0.36 -1.53 0.38
C MET A 35 -0.80 -2.51 0.26
N GLY A 36 -0.74 -3.65 0.95
CA GLY A 36 -1.85 -4.61 1.05
C GLY A 36 -3.13 -3.96 1.59
N VAL A 37 -3.02 -3.17 2.66
CA VAL A 37 -4.16 -2.41 3.22
C VAL A 37 -4.75 -1.44 2.20
N MET A 38 -3.90 -0.66 1.51
CA MET A 38 -4.34 0.30 0.50
C MET A 38 -5.06 -0.38 -0.66
N PHE A 39 -4.56 -1.51 -1.17
CA PHE A 39 -5.22 -2.29 -2.21
C PHE A 39 -6.54 -2.90 -1.73
N ALA A 40 -6.62 -3.40 -0.51
CA ALA A 40 -7.85 -3.95 0.04
C ALA A 40 -8.93 -2.88 0.23
N VAL A 41 -8.56 -1.71 0.77
CA VAL A 41 -9.48 -0.58 0.91
C VAL A 41 -9.94 -0.10 -0.48
N ALA A 42 -9.02 0.04 -1.44
CA ALA A 42 -9.33 0.42 -2.80
C ALA A 42 -10.29 -0.58 -3.47
N GLY A 43 -10.03 -1.89 -3.34
CA GLY A 43 -10.90 -2.96 -3.82
C GLY A 43 -12.30 -2.85 -3.23
N SER A 44 -12.41 -2.61 -1.93
CA SER A 44 -13.71 -2.42 -1.26
C SER A 44 -14.51 -1.22 -1.81
N LEU A 45 -13.84 -0.09 -2.04
CA LEU A 45 -14.44 1.09 -2.66
C LEU A 45 -14.79 0.85 -4.14
N THR A 46 -14.03 -0.01 -4.85
CA THR A 46 -14.29 -0.38 -6.24
C THR A 46 -15.52 -1.26 -6.35
N ALA A 47 -15.62 -2.31 -5.55
CA ALA A 47 -16.84 -3.12 -5.43
C ALA A 47 -18.06 -2.25 -5.09
N ALA A 48 -17.91 -1.29 -4.16
CA ALA A 48 -19.00 -0.37 -3.80
C ALA A 48 -19.48 0.49 -4.97
N SER A 49 -18.57 0.84 -5.87
CA SER A 49 -18.86 1.62 -7.07
C SER A 49 -19.48 0.77 -8.17
N LEU A 50 -18.96 -0.43 -8.41
CA LEU A 50 -19.45 -1.39 -9.41
C LEU A 50 -20.86 -1.90 -9.07
N ALA A 51 -21.20 -1.98 -7.79
CA ALA A 51 -22.55 -2.33 -7.35
C ALA A 51 -23.62 -1.27 -7.70
N LYS A 52 -23.22 -0.05 -8.07
CA LYS A 52 -24.15 1.10 -8.28
C LYS A 52 -24.09 1.72 -9.66
N ARG A 53 -23.02 1.49 -10.42
CA ARG A 53 -22.72 2.17 -11.69
C ARG A 53 -22.19 1.15 -12.70
N SER A 54 -22.31 1.47 -13.99
CA SER A 54 -21.74 0.63 -15.05
C SER A 54 -20.22 0.53 -14.92
N ALA A 55 -19.67 -0.63 -15.31
CA ALA A 55 -18.24 -0.92 -15.21
C ALA A 55 -17.38 0.16 -15.90
N GLY A 56 -17.73 0.53 -17.13
CA GLY A 56 -17.02 1.58 -17.88
C GLY A 56 -17.03 2.93 -17.16
N SER A 57 -18.14 3.32 -16.53
CA SER A 57 -18.21 4.57 -15.74
C SER A 57 -17.30 4.52 -14.49
N VAL A 58 -17.17 3.36 -13.85
CA VAL A 58 -16.30 3.19 -12.69
C VAL A 58 -14.83 3.26 -13.09
N VAL A 59 -14.43 2.52 -14.12
CA VAL A 59 -13.05 2.51 -14.64
C VAL A 59 -12.63 3.90 -15.10
N THR A 60 -13.40 4.53 -15.99
CA THR A 60 -13.12 5.89 -16.49
C THR A 60 -13.06 6.90 -15.34
N SER A 61 -13.96 6.81 -14.36
CA SER A 61 -13.93 7.69 -13.20
C SER A 61 -12.69 7.49 -12.32
N ARG A 62 -12.12 6.29 -12.24
CA ARG A 62 -10.92 6.01 -11.44
C ARG A 62 -9.66 6.41 -12.18
N MET A 63 -9.54 6.06 -13.46
CA MET A 63 -8.45 6.52 -14.33
C MET A 63 -8.38 8.05 -14.35
N ARG A 64 -9.52 8.73 -14.53
CA ARG A 64 -9.57 10.20 -14.53
C ARG A 64 -9.16 10.82 -13.19
N ARG A 65 -9.29 10.11 -12.07
CA ARG A 65 -8.86 10.58 -10.73
C ARG A 65 -7.37 10.32 -10.46
N LEU A 66 -6.79 9.34 -11.15
CA LEU A 66 -5.41 8.89 -10.94
C LEU A 66 -4.43 9.52 -11.93
N LEU A 67 -4.78 9.51 -13.22
CA LEU A 67 -3.86 9.87 -14.30
C LEU A 67 -3.46 11.36 -14.31
N PRO A 68 -4.36 12.34 -14.09
CA PRO A 68 -3.94 13.75 -14.16
C PRO A 68 -2.87 14.13 -13.12
N PRO A 69 -2.94 13.71 -11.84
CA PRO A 69 -1.82 13.88 -10.91
C PRO A 69 -0.51 13.23 -11.38
N VAL A 70 -0.56 12.03 -11.99
CA VAL A 70 0.62 11.35 -12.54
C VAL A 70 1.22 12.11 -13.71
N TRP A 71 0.38 12.62 -14.61
CA TRP A 71 0.83 13.46 -15.73
C TRP A 71 1.48 14.76 -15.26
N LEU A 72 0.93 15.36 -14.20
CA LEU A 72 1.52 16.55 -13.59
C LEU A 72 2.90 16.24 -12.99
N LEU A 73 3.05 15.10 -12.30
CA LEU A 73 4.36 14.65 -11.85
C LEU A 73 5.30 14.44 -13.05
N GLY A 74 4.87 13.70 -14.07
CA GLY A 74 5.68 13.43 -15.27
C GLY A 74 6.12 14.70 -16.00
N LEU A 75 5.25 15.72 -16.08
CA LEU A 75 5.57 17.02 -16.68
C LEU A 75 6.68 17.77 -15.94
N VAL A 76 6.90 17.48 -14.65
CA VAL A 76 7.96 18.09 -13.84
C VAL A 76 9.18 17.17 -13.75
N ALA A 77 8.96 15.91 -13.38
CA ALA A 77 10.01 14.93 -13.14
C ALA A 77 10.78 14.57 -14.41
N VAL A 78 10.10 14.32 -15.54
CA VAL A 78 10.79 13.92 -16.78
C VAL A 78 11.73 15.01 -17.28
N PRO A 79 11.33 16.30 -17.41
CA PRO A 79 12.27 17.36 -17.75
C PRO A 79 13.40 17.55 -16.75
N ALA A 80 13.13 17.41 -15.45
CA ALA A 80 14.17 17.50 -14.42
C ALA A 80 15.22 16.40 -14.56
N MET A 81 14.80 15.14 -14.79
CA MET A 81 15.69 14.01 -15.04
C MET A 81 16.49 14.20 -16.35
N LEU A 82 15.84 14.67 -17.41
CA LEU A 82 16.51 14.97 -18.68
C LEU A 82 17.56 16.08 -18.52
N TYR A 83 17.29 17.10 -17.71
CA TYR A 83 18.24 18.16 -17.39
C TYR A 83 19.41 17.64 -16.54
N ALA A 84 19.14 16.72 -15.61
CA ALA A 84 20.15 16.06 -14.77
C ALA A 84 21.06 15.08 -15.54
N GLY A 85 20.83 14.86 -16.84
CA GLY A 85 21.72 14.07 -17.68
C GLY A 85 21.21 12.67 -18.04
N TRP A 86 19.94 12.34 -17.78
CA TRP A 86 19.36 11.00 -18.02
C TRP A 86 19.65 10.42 -19.42
N ARG A 87 19.74 11.27 -20.45
CA ARG A 87 20.03 10.82 -21.83
C ARG A 87 21.43 10.21 -22.00
N GLY A 88 22.38 10.57 -21.14
CA GLY A 88 23.75 10.10 -21.16
C GLY A 88 23.99 8.85 -20.31
N GLU A 89 22.99 8.38 -19.57
CA GLU A 89 23.10 7.19 -18.73
C GLU A 89 23.06 5.92 -19.61
N THR A 90 24.21 5.23 -19.69
CA THR A 90 24.37 4.02 -20.53
C THR A 90 24.64 2.75 -19.72
N GLY A 91 24.76 2.84 -18.39
CA GLY A 91 25.17 1.74 -17.51
C GLY A 91 24.24 1.43 -16.33
N GLY A 92 23.08 2.07 -16.24
CA GLY A 92 22.07 1.81 -15.19
C GLY A 92 21.03 0.77 -15.59
N GLU A 93 20.21 0.32 -14.63
CA GLU A 93 19.13 -0.66 -14.84
C GLU A 93 18.02 -0.13 -15.79
N HIS A 94 17.93 1.20 -15.98
CA HIS A 94 16.89 1.86 -16.78
C HIS A 94 17.46 2.90 -17.77
N PRO A 95 18.11 2.46 -18.86
CA PRO A 95 18.63 3.38 -19.87
C PRO A 95 17.49 4.20 -20.50
N PHE A 96 17.78 5.46 -20.85
CA PHE A 96 16.80 6.33 -21.47
C PHE A 96 16.31 5.76 -22.81
N GLN A 97 15.02 5.42 -22.86
CA GLN A 97 14.34 4.95 -24.07
C GLN A 97 13.10 5.80 -24.34
N PRO A 98 13.03 6.56 -25.45
CA PRO A 98 11.87 7.41 -25.73
C PRO A 98 10.53 6.65 -25.82
N SER A 99 10.56 5.39 -26.25
CA SER A 99 9.35 4.55 -26.39
C SER A 99 8.71 4.23 -25.04
N THR A 100 9.49 4.07 -23.97
CA THR A 100 8.98 3.72 -22.63
C THR A 100 8.37 4.91 -21.91
N LEU A 101 8.58 6.15 -22.40
CA LEU A 101 7.89 7.35 -21.89
C LEU A 101 6.37 7.27 -22.02
N VAL A 102 5.84 6.39 -22.89
CA VAL A 102 4.39 6.12 -22.97
C VAL A 102 3.81 5.68 -21.61
N PHE A 103 4.60 5.06 -20.75
CA PHE A 103 4.16 4.62 -19.41
C PHE A 103 3.91 5.79 -18.45
N TRP A 104 4.47 6.99 -18.71
CA TRP A 104 4.06 8.21 -18.01
C TRP A 104 2.66 8.69 -18.39
N LEU A 105 2.19 8.37 -19.61
CA LEU A 105 0.83 8.69 -20.05
C LEU A 105 -0.17 7.63 -19.56
N LEU A 106 0.17 6.36 -19.70
CA LEU A 106 -0.64 5.24 -19.25
C LEU A 106 0.25 4.20 -18.57
N PRO A 107 0.28 4.16 -17.22
CA PRO A 107 1.15 3.27 -16.43
C PRO A 107 0.75 1.79 -16.50
N LEU A 108 0.81 1.17 -17.69
CA LEU A 108 0.65 -0.28 -17.84
C LEU A 108 1.96 -1.03 -17.51
N GLY A 109 3.10 -0.37 -17.74
CA GLY A 109 4.43 -0.73 -17.28
C GLY A 109 4.97 0.35 -16.34
N ASP A 110 6.14 0.11 -15.76
CA ASP A 110 6.78 1.07 -14.87
C ASP A 110 7.20 2.33 -15.65
N PRO A 111 6.77 3.53 -15.23
CA PRO A 111 7.25 4.76 -15.83
C PRO A 111 8.77 4.86 -15.65
N PRO A 112 9.54 5.01 -16.75
CA PRO A 112 11.00 5.01 -16.68
C PRO A 112 11.52 6.32 -16.08
N GLY A 113 12.71 6.28 -15.46
CA GLY A 113 13.41 7.46 -14.98
C GLY A 113 14.91 7.23 -14.80
N SER A 114 15.63 8.28 -14.41
CA SER A 114 17.07 8.26 -14.16
C SER A 114 17.39 7.81 -12.74
N ASP A 115 18.65 7.43 -12.48
CA ASP A 115 19.12 7.06 -11.15
C ASP A 115 18.95 8.22 -10.15
N ALA A 116 19.28 9.44 -10.58
CA ALA A 116 19.07 10.67 -9.78
C ALA A 116 17.58 10.91 -9.44
N GLY A 117 16.66 10.34 -10.22
CA GLY A 117 15.22 10.45 -10.03
C GLY A 117 14.59 9.24 -9.34
N ALA A 118 15.37 8.26 -8.86
CA ALA A 118 14.87 6.98 -8.32
C ALA A 118 13.76 7.16 -7.28
N PHE A 119 13.97 8.05 -6.30
CA PHE A 119 12.95 8.36 -5.28
C PHE A 119 11.61 8.86 -5.85
N VAL A 120 11.56 9.35 -7.08
CA VAL A 120 10.35 9.87 -7.71
C VAL A 120 9.62 8.79 -8.50
N TRP A 121 10.33 8.00 -9.31
CA TRP A 121 9.71 7.06 -10.24
C TRP A 121 9.56 5.64 -9.66
N ASP A 122 10.40 5.23 -8.71
CA ASP A 122 10.37 3.89 -8.12
C ASP A 122 9.01 3.59 -7.46
N ALA A 123 8.47 4.56 -6.71
CA ALA A 123 7.13 4.44 -6.12
C ALA A 123 5.98 4.33 -7.14
N LEU A 124 6.20 4.47 -8.46
CA LEU A 124 5.11 4.44 -9.44
C LEU A 124 4.57 3.02 -9.72
N TRP A 125 5.24 1.97 -9.25
CA TRP A 125 4.74 0.59 -9.32
C TRP A 125 3.32 0.46 -8.73
N TYR A 126 3.02 1.18 -7.64
CA TYR A 126 1.68 1.17 -7.02
C TYR A 126 0.61 1.70 -7.97
N VAL A 127 0.93 2.76 -8.73
CA VAL A 127 0.01 3.37 -9.70
C VAL A 127 -0.30 2.37 -10.81
N ARG A 128 0.73 1.68 -11.32
CA ARG A 128 0.58 0.61 -12.31
C ARG A 128 -0.31 -0.51 -11.79
N THR A 129 0.01 -1.06 -10.62
CA THR A 129 -0.74 -2.18 -10.04
C THR A 129 -2.19 -1.80 -9.72
N TYR A 130 -2.39 -0.60 -9.18
CA TYR A 130 -3.73 -0.06 -8.97
C TYR A 130 -4.51 0.06 -10.28
N LEU A 131 -3.88 0.57 -11.34
CA LEU A 131 -4.51 0.71 -12.65
C LEU A 131 -4.94 -0.66 -13.19
N TRP A 132 -4.05 -1.66 -13.17
CA TRP A 132 -4.39 -3.02 -13.56
C TRP A 132 -5.54 -3.61 -12.76
N LEU A 133 -5.53 -3.50 -11.43
CA LEU A 133 -6.62 -3.98 -10.58
C LEU A 133 -7.95 -3.29 -10.87
N VAL A 134 -7.94 -1.99 -11.17
CA VAL A 134 -9.14 -1.25 -11.61
C VAL A 134 -9.64 -1.75 -12.96
N LEU A 135 -8.73 -1.97 -13.93
CA LEU A 135 -9.07 -2.46 -15.27
C LEU A 135 -9.61 -3.89 -15.24
N LEU A 136 -9.10 -4.74 -14.35
CA LEU A 136 -9.53 -6.14 -14.18
C LEU A 136 -10.82 -6.27 -13.34
N SER A 137 -11.13 -5.27 -12.49
CA SER A 137 -12.28 -5.30 -11.58
C SER A 137 -13.66 -5.54 -12.23
N PRO A 138 -13.98 -5.04 -13.44
CA PRO A 138 -15.21 -5.38 -14.16
C PRO A 138 -15.43 -6.89 -14.36
N VAL A 139 -14.34 -7.66 -14.48
CA VAL A 139 -14.37 -9.12 -14.64
C VAL A 139 -14.25 -9.81 -13.28
N LEU A 140 -13.31 -9.36 -12.44
CA LEU A 140 -13.05 -9.97 -11.14
C LEU A 140 -14.23 -9.83 -10.18
N PHE A 141 -14.96 -8.71 -10.19
CA PHE A 141 -16.07 -8.49 -9.27
C PHE A 141 -17.26 -9.44 -9.48
N PRO A 142 -17.83 -9.59 -10.69
CA PRO A 142 -18.89 -10.57 -10.92
C PRO A 142 -18.39 -12.01 -10.73
N LEU A 143 -17.13 -12.31 -11.09
CA LEU A 143 -16.53 -13.61 -10.82
C LEU A 143 -16.44 -13.90 -9.32
N PHE A 144 -15.98 -12.93 -8.52
CA PHE A 144 -15.92 -13.02 -7.07
C PHE A 144 -17.31 -13.23 -6.45
N ARG A 145 -18.34 -12.54 -6.95
CA ARG A 145 -19.71 -12.72 -6.46
C ARG A 145 -20.22 -14.15 -6.66
N ARG A 146 -19.80 -14.80 -7.75
CA ARG A 146 -20.16 -16.19 -8.08
C ARG A 146 -19.34 -17.21 -7.29
N VAL A 147 -18.02 -17.07 -7.28
CA VAL A 147 -17.07 -18.04 -6.70
C VAL A 147 -16.91 -17.85 -5.18
N GLY A 148 -16.79 -16.60 -4.71
CA GLY A 148 -16.58 -16.26 -3.30
C GLY A 148 -15.13 -16.45 -2.85
N TRP A 149 -14.95 -16.96 -1.62
CA TRP A 149 -13.65 -17.12 -0.96
C TRP A 149 -12.59 -17.90 -1.77
N PRO A 150 -12.92 -18.98 -2.50
CA PRO A 150 -11.92 -19.69 -3.30
C PRO A 150 -11.21 -18.82 -4.32
N LEU A 151 -11.80 -17.71 -4.77
CA LEU A 151 -11.15 -16.81 -5.73
C LEU A 151 -9.92 -16.08 -5.12
N LEU A 152 -9.80 -15.99 -3.79
CA LEU A 152 -8.59 -15.45 -3.15
C LEU A 152 -7.35 -16.31 -3.42
N ALA A 153 -7.52 -17.60 -3.76
CA ALA A 153 -6.42 -18.46 -4.14
C ALA A 153 -5.87 -18.10 -5.53
N LEU A 154 -6.64 -17.43 -6.40
CA LEU A 154 -6.21 -17.15 -7.77
C LEU A 154 -4.90 -16.34 -7.85
N PRO A 155 -4.73 -15.21 -7.14
CA PRO A 155 -3.47 -14.46 -7.13
C PRO A 155 -2.31 -15.24 -6.49
N LEU A 156 -2.59 -16.05 -5.45
CA LEU A 156 -1.57 -16.88 -4.79
C LEU A 156 -1.12 -18.04 -5.69
N LEU A 157 -2.03 -18.63 -6.47
CA LEU A 157 -1.69 -19.64 -7.47
C LEU A 157 -0.92 -19.04 -8.63
N LEU A 158 -1.22 -17.79 -9.02
CA LEU A 158 -0.44 -17.06 -10.01
C LEU A 158 1.01 -16.89 -9.54
N MET A 159 1.23 -16.55 -8.28
CA MET A 159 2.58 -16.45 -7.68
C MET A 159 3.36 -17.76 -7.82
N VAL A 160 2.76 -18.89 -7.42
CA VAL A 160 3.36 -20.24 -7.57
C VAL A 160 3.68 -20.59 -9.02
N VAL A 161 2.90 -20.07 -9.99
CA VAL A 161 3.18 -20.26 -11.40
C VAL A 161 4.37 -19.40 -11.85
N LEU A 162 4.45 -18.13 -11.42
CA LEU A 162 5.55 -17.22 -11.75
C LEU A 162 6.88 -17.69 -11.18
N GLU A 163 6.89 -18.30 -9.99
CA GLU A 163 8.08 -18.93 -9.39
C GLU A 163 8.69 -20.04 -10.27
N ARG A 164 7.92 -20.65 -11.18
CA ARG A 164 8.44 -21.68 -12.10
C ARG A 164 9.27 -21.11 -13.25
N GLY A 165 9.32 -19.79 -13.41
CA GLY A 165 10.16 -19.09 -14.37
C GLY A 165 9.44 -17.94 -15.08
N SER A 166 10.22 -17.07 -15.74
CA SER A 166 9.74 -15.83 -16.36
C SER A 166 8.93 -16.02 -17.65
N PHE A 167 8.69 -17.26 -18.09
CA PHE A 167 7.97 -17.63 -19.32
C PHE A 167 8.35 -16.83 -20.59
N GLY A 168 9.53 -16.20 -20.64
CA GLY A 168 9.97 -15.33 -21.74
C GLY A 168 9.13 -14.05 -21.89
N MET A 169 8.49 -13.58 -20.82
CA MET A 169 7.65 -12.38 -20.86
C MET A 169 8.49 -11.10 -20.89
N PRO A 170 8.00 -10.01 -21.52
CA PRO A 170 8.65 -8.70 -21.40
C PRO A 170 8.64 -8.23 -19.94
N ALA A 171 9.74 -7.61 -19.48
CA ALA A 171 9.89 -7.15 -18.10
C ALA A 171 8.68 -6.33 -17.55
N PRO A 172 8.08 -5.37 -18.28
CA PRO A 172 6.91 -4.64 -17.77
C PRO A 172 5.68 -5.52 -17.50
N VAL A 173 5.55 -6.63 -18.24
CA VAL A 173 4.47 -7.61 -18.05
C VAL A 173 4.76 -8.46 -16.84
N GLU A 174 6.00 -8.92 -16.70
CA GLU A 174 6.44 -9.73 -15.56
C GLU A 174 6.27 -8.96 -14.24
N SER A 175 6.75 -7.72 -14.14
CA SER A 175 6.56 -6.86 -12.96
C SER A 175 5.07 -6.67 -12.63
N ALA A 176 4.21 -6.52 -13.65
CA ALA A 176 2.76 -6.41 -13.46
C ALA A 176 2.14 -7.69 -12.93
N LEU A 177 2.60 -8.86 -13.38
CA LEU A 177 2.10 -10.13 -12.90
C LEU A 177 2.53 -10.41 -11.47
N TRP A 178 3.77 -10.12 -11.10
CA TRP A 178 4.26 -10.25 -9.73
C TRP A 178 3.46 -9.37 -8.77
N ASP A 179 3.28 -8.08 -9.07
CA ASP A 179 2.48 -7.20 -8.23
C ASP A 179 1.01 -7.62 -8.12
N LEU A 180 0.42 -8.08 -9.23
CA LEU A 180 -0.95 -8.60 -9.23
C LEU A 180 -1.08 -9.88 -8.41
N ALA A 181 -0.07 -10.74 -8.42
CA ALA A 181 0.00 -11.94 -7.60
C ALA A 181 0.10 -11.57 -6.11
N THR A 182 1.00 -10.64 -5.76
CA THR A 182 1.25 -10.19 -4.39
C THR A 182 0.03 -9.50 -3.78
N TYR A 183 -0.61 -8.58 -4.49
CA TYR A 183 -1.67 -7.73 -3.92
C TYR A 183 -3.09 -8.07 -4.37
N GLY A 184 -3.25 -8.92 -5.38
CA GLY A 184 -4.57 -9.30 -5.90
C GLY A 184 -5.47 -9.91 -4.84
N ALA A 185 -4.91 -10.74 -3.94
CA ALA A 185 -5.69 -11.37 -2.88
C ALA A 185 -6.21 -10.32 -1.87
N CYS A 186 -5.39 -9.31 -1.55
CA CYS A 186 -5.79 -8.17 -0.73
C CYS A 186 -6.94 -7.38 -1.38
N TRP A 187 -6.85 -7.11 -2.69
CA TRP A 187 -7.92 -6.45 -3.45
C TRP A 187 -9.25 -7.23 -3.39
N LEU A 188 -9.19 -8.56 -3.58
CA LEU A 188 -10.35 -9.46 -3.47
C LEU A 188 -10.90 -9.53 -2.03
N ALA A 189 -10.05 -9.50 -1.00
CA ALA A 189 -10.50 -9.36 0.38
C ALA A 189 -11.28 -8.05 0.60
N GLY A 190 -10.91 -6.98 -0.12
CA GLY A 190 -11.70 -5.75 -0.21
C GLY A 190 -13.12 -5.97 -0.77
N PHE A 191 -13.27 -6.80 -1.80
CA PHE A 191 -14.58 -7.21 -2.31
C PHE A 191 -15.35 -8.02 -1.26
N ALA A 192 -14.69 -8.96 -0.58
CA ALA A 192 -15.27 -9.77 0.49
C ALA A 192 -15.81 -8.91 1.65
N HIS A 193 -15.07 -7.87 2.03
CA HIS A 193 -15.51 -6.86 2.99
C HIS A 193 -16.76 -6.12 2.48
N ARG A 194 -16.76 -5.67 1.22
CA ARG A 194 -17.87 -4.87 0.68
C ARG A 194 -19.16 -5.67 0.49
N ASP A 195 -19.05 -6.92 0.07
CA ASP A 195 -20.17 -7.85 -0.11
C ASP A 195 -20.72 -8.37 1.23
N GLY A 196 -20.12 -7.98 2.36
CA GLY A 196 -20.53 -8.41 3.70
C GLY A 196 -20.14 -9.86 4.03
N ARG A 197 -19.49 -10.59 3.11
CA ARG A 197 -19.02 -11.96 3.31
C ARG A 197 -18.06 -12.03 4.51
N LEU A 198 -17.09 -11.12 4.58
CA LEU A 198 -16.16 -11.06 5.71
C LEU A 198 -16.87 -10.81 7.04
N GLY A 199 -17.90 -9.96 7.06
CA GLY A 199 -18.71 -9.70 8.25
C GLY A 199 -19.54 -10.90 8.72
N ARG A 200 -19.93 -11.79 7.78
CA ARG A 200 -20.68 -13.02 8.04
C ARG A 200 -19.80 -14.22 8.42
N THR A 201 -18.51 -14.17 8.11
CA THR A 201 -17.56 -15.23 8.46
C THR A 201 -17.39 -15.31 9.99
N HIS A 202 -17.41 -16.53 10.53
CA HIS A 202 -17.22 -16.73 11.97
C HIS A 202 -15.85 -16.19 12.41
N PRO A 203 -15.75 -15.40 13.51
CA PRO A 203 -14.50 -14.77 13.94
C PRO A 203 -13.33 -15.76 14.10
N VAL A 204 -13.59 -16.96 14.61
CA VAL A 204 -12.55 -18.01 14.76
C VAL A 204 -11.93 -18.37 13.42
N LEU A 205 -12.70 -18.48 12.33
CA LEU A 205 -12.14 -18.78 11.01
C LEU A 205 -11.22 -17.65 10.52
N VAL A 206 -11.56 -16.39 10.82
CA VAL A 206 -10.71 -15.24 10.47
C VAL A 206 -9.43 -15.25 11.28
N LEU A 207 -9.50 -15.56 12.58
CA LEU A 207 -8.32 -15.66 13.45
C LEU A 207 -7.43 -16.85 13.08
N SER A 208 -8.02 -18.00 12.75
CA SER A 208 -7.28 -19.18 12.27
C SER A 208 -6.61 -18.91 10.92
N ALA A 209 -7.31 -18.26 9.98
CA ALA A 209 -6.73 -17.84 8.71
C ALA A 209 -5.60 -16.82 8.92
N PHE A 210 -5.78 -15.87 9.83
CA PHE A 210 -4.73 -14.92 10.21
C PHE A 210 -3.50 -15.66 10.75
N ALA A 211 -3.66 -16.54 11.74
CA ALA A 211 -2.54 -17.27 12.34
C ALA A 211 -1.79 -18.13 11.31
N ALA A 212 -2.53 -18.83 10.43
CA ALA A 212 -1.93 -19.66 9.39
C ALA A 212 -1.17 -18.83 8.33
N LEU A 213 -1.80 -17.79 7.79
CA LEU A 213 -1.21 -16.97 6.72
C LEU A 213 -0.08 -16.06 7.23
N ALA A 214 -0.24 -15.45 8.42
CA ALA A 214 0.81 -14.65 9.04
C ALA A 214 1.99 -15.53 9.45
N GLY A 215 1.73 -16.72 10.01
CA GLY A 215 2.77 -17.70 10.34
C GLY A 215 3.58 -18.12 9.12
N LEU A 216 2.89 -18.43 8.01
CA LEU A 216 3.53 -18.77 6.73
C LEU A 216 4.39 -17.61 6.20
N GLY A 217 3.85 -16.39 6.17
CA GLY A 217 4.60 -15.22 5.70
C GLY A 217 5.83 -14.91 6.55
N LEU A 218 5.73 -15.04 7.87
CA LEU A 218 6.88 -14.88 8.77
C LEU A 218 7.91 -16.00 8.59
N THR A 219 7.46 -17.23 8.30
CA THR A 219 8.39 -18.34 8.02
C THR A 219 9.17 -18.09 6.74
N TRP A 220 8.52 -17.63 5.67
CA TRP A 220 9.23 -17.23 4.45
C TRP A 220 10.19 -16.08 4.67
N LEU A 221 9.78 -15.05 5.42
CA LEU A 221 10.65 -13.93 5.75
C LEU A 221 11.90 -14.41 6.53
N VAL A 222 11.73 -15.27 7.53
CA VAL A 222 12.85 -15.85 8.29
C VAL A 222 13.72 -16.76 7.43
N GLN A 223 13.18 -17.45 6.43
CA GLN A 223 13.99 -18.30 5.55
C GLN A 223 14.85 -17.47 4.59
N GLY A 224 14.32 -16.35 4.06
CA GLY A 224 15.03 -15.48 3.11
C GLY A 224 15.85 -14.35 3.73
N HIS A 225 15.79 -14.15 5.05
CA HIS A 225 16.33 -12.94 5.68
C HIS A 225 17.84 -12.71 5.52
N GLU A 226 18.63 -13.76 5.24
CA GLU A 226 20.07 -13.61 5.00
C GLU A 226 20.35 -12.85 3.68
N GLU A 227 19.47 -12.99 2.69
CA GLU A 227 19.60 -12.36 1.38
C GLU A 227 18.83 -11.03 1.30
N THR A 228 17.62 -10.99 1.86
CA THR A 228 16.69 -9.85 1.70
C THR A 228 16.54 -8.99 2.96
N GLY A 229 17.21 -9.35 4.05
CA GLY A 229 17.01 -8.71 5.35
C GLY A 229 15.62 -8.97 5.96
N TRP A 230 15.25 -8.15 6.93
CA TRP A 230 13.99 -8.28 7.69
C TRP A 230 12.81 -7.51 7.09
N ASP A 231 12.92 -7.04 5.84
CA ASP A 231 11.88 -6.25 5.21
C ASP A 231 10.92 -7.13 4.42
N LEU A 232 9.66 -7.12 4.84
CA LEU A 232 8.60 -7.86 4.16
C LEU A 232 8.41 -7.39 2.71
N ASN A 233 8.78 -6.15 2.37
CA ASN A 233 8.60 -5.62 1.02
C ASN A 233 9.57 -6.22 -0.01
N GLU A 234 10.66 -6.83 0.45
CA GLU A 234 11.68 -7.44 -0.41
C GLU A 234 11.36 -8.90 -0.77
N VAL A 235 10.38 -9.51 -0.09
CA VAL A 235 9.98 -10.91 -0.29
C VAL A 235 8.50 -10.98 -0.68
N SER A 236 8.23 -11.05 -1.99
CA SER A 236 6.88 -10.98 -2.55
C SER A 236 5.93 -12.05 -1.98
N GLU A 237 6.43 -13.26 -1.76
CA GLU A 237 5.71 -14.42 -1.24
C GLU A 237 5.25 -14.17 0.19
N ALA A 238 6.19 -13.76 1.05
CA ALA A 238 5.92 -13.37 2.42
C ALA A 238 4.94 -12.20 2.47
N GLN A 239 5.16 -11.19 1.63
CA GLN A 239 4.32 -10.01 1.56
C GLN A 239 2.88 -10.35 1.17
N ALA A 240 2.67 -11.24 0.19
CA ALA A 240 1.36 -11.61 -0.30
C ALA A 240 0.48 -12.24 0.80
N VAL A 241 1.00 -13.28 1.45
CA VAL A 241 0.25 -14.03 2.47
C VAL A 241 0.12 -13.25 3.77
N TYR A 242 1.17 -12.54 4.19
CA TYR A 242 1.15 -11.74 5.42
C TYR A 242 0.23 -10.53 5.28
N SER A 243 0.30 -9.81 4.15
CA SER A 243 -0.62 -8.69 3.87
C SER A 243 -2.07 -9.16 3.82
N LEU A 244 -2.34 -10.32 3.20
CA LEU A 244 -3.68 -10.89 3.17
C LEU A 244 -4.19 -11.21 4.58
N ALA A 245 -3.35 -11.83 5.42
CA ALA A 245 -3.66 -12.13 6.82
C ALA A 245 -4.08 -10.86 7.57
N PHE A 246 -3.21 -9.83 7.50
CA PHE A 246 -3.42 -8.55 8.17
C PHE A 246 -4.72 -7.87 7.69
N VAL A 247 -4.93 -7.82 6.37
CA VAL A 247 -6.12 -7.23 5.75
C VAL A 247 -7.40 -7.91 6.22
N LEU A 248 -7.45 -9.25 6.26
CA LEU A 248 -8.61 -10.00 6.73
C LEU A 248 -8.95 -9.64 8.17
N LEU A 249 -7.93 -9.50 9.03
CA LEU A 249 -8.10 -9.13 10.43
C LEU A 249 -8.65 -7.70 10.58
N VAL A 250 -7.99 -6.70 9.97
CA VAL A 250 -8.38 -5.28 10.15
C VAL A 250 -9.74 -4.96 9.52
N LEU A 251 -10.06 -5.54 8.36
CA LEU A 251 -11.36 -5.33 7.71
C LEU A 251 -12.50 -6.09 8.41
N ARG A 252 -12.21 -7.16 9.17
CA ARG A 252 -13.21 -7.91 9.94
C ARG A 252 -13.64 -7.16 11.18
N TRP A 253 -12.69 -6.63 11.95
CA TRP A 253 -12.95 -6.18 13.32
C TRP A 253 -13.42 -4.73 13.39
N GLN A 254 -12.92 -3.84 12.53
CA GLN A 254 -13.31 -2.43 12.43
C GLN A 254 -13.57 -1.78 13.81
N PRO A 255 -12.54 -1.67 14.67
CA PRO A 255 -12.70 -1.11 16.01
C PRO A 255 -13.38 0.27 15.97
N PRO A 256 -14.16 0.61 17.01
CA PRO A 256 -14.80 1.93 17.10
C PRO A 256 -13.71 3.01 17.20
N ILE A 257 -13.71 3.93 16.23
CA ILE A 257 -12.74 5.04 16.14
C ILE A 257 -13.35 6.40 16.41
N GLU A 258 -14.60 6.45 16.88
CA GLU A 258 -15.36 7.68 17.07
C GLU A 258 -14.64 8.61 18.06
N LYS A 259 -14.04 8.06 19.13
CA LYS A 259 -13.25 8.83 20.09
C LYS A 259 -11.99 9.43 19.48
N LEU A 260 -11.33 8.71 18.58
CA LEU A 260 -10.10 9.16 17.92
C LEU A 260 -10.41 10.28 16.91
N VAL A 261 -11.47 10.11 16.12
CA VAL A 261 -11.90 11.09 15.10
C VAL A 261 -12.68 12.26 15.73
N ALA A 262 -13.11 12.16 16.99
CA ALA A 262 -13.68 13.29 17.73
C ALA A 262 -12.68 14.44 17.94
N VAL A 263 -11.37 14.16 17.89
CA VAL A 263 -10.34 15.18 17.95
C VAL A 263 -10.30 15.93 16.60
N PRO A 264 -10.61 17.25 16.56
CA PRO A 264 -10.76 17.98 15.30
C PRO A 264 -9.49 17.98 14.44
N ALA A 265 -8.32 18.01 15.08
CA ALA A 265 -7.03 17.93 14.38
C ALA A 265 -6.84 16.60 13.65
N VAL A 266 -7.22 15.48 14.28
CA VAL A 266 -7.14 14.14 13.69
C VAL A 266 -8.12 14.01 12.53
N ASP A 267 -9.37 14.44 12.70
CA ASP A 267 -10.36 14.41 11.61
C ASP A 267 -9.89 15.23 10.40
N ARG A 268 -9.36 16.44 10.65
CA ARG A 268 -8.80 17.31 9.61
C ARG A 268 -7.63 16.66 8.88
N LEU A 269 -6.70 16.04 9.60
CA LEU A 269 -5.56 15.34 9.01
C LEU A 269 -6.02 14.15 8.16
N VAL A 270 -6.92 13.32 8.69
CA VAL A 270 -7.49 12.18 7.95
C VAL A 270 -8.21 12.67 6.69
N ASN A 271 -9.02 13.73 6.78
CA ASN A 271 -9.70 14.32 5.62
C ASN A 271 -8.72 14.83 4.57
N LEU A 272 -7.68 15.57 5.00
CA LEU A 272 -6.63 16.09 4.14
C LEU A 272 -5.92 14.97 3.38
N LEU A 273 -5.39 13.99 4.12
CA LEU A 273 -4.66 12.86 3.54
C LEU A 273 -5.52 12.04 2.58
N ASN A 274 -6.81 11.85 2.88
CA ASN A 274 -7.71 11.14 1.96
C ASN A 274 -8.09 11.97 0.72
N ALA A 275 -8.18 13.29 0.85
CA ALA A 275 -8.51 14.20 -0.24
C ALA A 275 -7.31 14.55 -1.15
N ARG A 276 -6.09 14.28 -0.66
CA ARG A 276 -4.80 14.55 -1.31
C ARG A 276 -3.91 13.31 -1.40
N ALA A 277 -4.53 12.13 -1.37
CA ALA A 277 -3.81 10.87 -1.24
C ALA A 277 -2.84 10.64 -2.41
N VAL A 278 -3.26 11.00 -3.62
CA VAL A 278 -2.46 10.77 -4.83
C VAL A 278 -1.31 11.76 -4.87
N THR A 279 -1.54 13.05 -4.60
CA THR A 279 -0.48 14.05 -4.55
C THR A 279 0.54 13.74 -3.45
N VAL A 280 0.09 13.39 -2.24
CA VAL A 280 1.02 13.00 -1.16
C VAL A 280 1.85 11.79 -1.59
N TYR A 281 1.20 10.77 -2.15
CA TYR A 281 1.90 9.58 -2.63
C TYR A 281 2.89 9.86 -3.77
N LEU A 282 2.56 10.73 -4.73
CA LEU A 282 3.43 10.99 -5.87
C LEU A 282 4.64 11.87 -5.51
N TRP A 283 4.47 12.77 -4.55
CA TRP A 283 5.48 13.79 -4.26
C TRP A 283 6.33 13.53 -3.01
N HIS A 284 5.98 12.55 -2.17
CA HIS A 284 6.75 12.28 -0.95
C HIS A 284 8.20 11.86 -1.23
N GLY A 285 8.45 11.06 -2.27
CA GLY A 285 9.80 10.65 -2.63
C GLY A 285 10.66 11.82 -3.11
N ALA A 286 10.09 12.72 -3.92
CA ALA A 286 10.72 14.00 -4.27
C ALA A 286 10.99 14.87 -3.02
N ALA A 287 10.08 14.86 -2.05
CA ALA A 287 10.27 15.57 -0.79
C ALA A 287 11.43 15.01 0.04
N ILE A 288 11.59 13.68 0.09
CA ILE A 288 12.73 13.01 0.73
C ILE A 288 14.04 13.39 0.01
N ALA A 289 14.07 13.30 -1.32
CA ALA A 289 15.23 13.66 -2.12
C ALA A 289 15.64 15.14 -1.97
N ALA A 290 14.69 16.02 -1.67
CA ALA A 290 14.93 17.45 -1.45
C ALA A 290 15.53 17.79 -0.08
N VAL A 291 15.52 16.87 0.90
CA VAL A 291 15.97 17.15 2.29
C VAL A 291 17.41 17.64 2.33
N TRP A 292 18.34 16.89 1.74
CA TRP A 292 19.77 17.22 1.79
C TRP A 292 20.13 18.47 0.99
N PRO A 293 19.61 18.68 -0.24
CA PRO A 293 19.76 19.96 -0.93
C PRO A 293 19.26 21.17 -0.12
N ILE A 294 18.14 21.03 0.60
CA ILE A 294 17.60 22.09 1.46
C ILE A 294 18.54 22.37 2.63
N LEU A 295 19.01 21.33 3.32
CA LEU A 295 19.94 21.45 4.45
C LEU A 295 21.25 22.12 4.05
N ALA A 296 21.82 21.73 2.90
CA ALA A 296 23.00 22.36 2.34
C ALA A 296 22.77 23.84 2.01
N ALA A 297 21.62 24.17 1.40
CA ALA A 297 21.29 25.56 1.04
C ALA A 297 21.15 26.50 2.25
N ILE A 298 20.78 25.98 3.42
CA ILE A 298 20.68 26.75 4.67
C ILE A 298 21.90 26.59 5.58
N ALA A 299 22.98 25.96 5.09
CA ALA A 299 24.21 25.67 5.83
C ALA A 299 23.97 24.93 7.16
N MET A 300 23.00 24.01 7.19
CA MET A 300 22.71 23.13 8.33
C MET A 300 23.09 21.68 7.99
N GLU A 301 24.39 21.41 7.93
CA GLU A 301 24.92 20.10 7.53
C GLU A 301 25.14 19.15 8.73
N ASP A 302 25.33 19.70 9.94
CA ASP A 302 25.45 18.94 11.18
C ASP A 302 24.26 19.22 12.11
N LEU A 303 23.36 18.24 12.21
CA LEU A 303 22.17 18.29 13.05
C LEU A 303 22.33 17.47 14.34
N GLY A 304 23.42 16.71 14.48
CA GLY A 304 23.62 15.76 15.57
C GLY A 304 22.37 14.92 15.87
N SER A 305 21.92 14.92 17.13
CA SER A 305 20.74 14.15 17.56
C SER A 305 19.40 14.64 17.00
N PHE A 306 19.35 15.82 16.37
CA PHE A 306 18.16 16.37 15.76
C PHE A 306 18.01 15.99 14.27
N GLU A 307 18.95 15.25 13.69
CA GLU A 307 18.91 14.86 12.26
C GLU A 307 17.58 14.18 11.90
N ALA A 308 17.19 13.13 12.62
CA ALA A 308 15.96 12.38 12.35
C ALA A 308 14.68 13.24 12.43
N PRO A 309 14.40 13.99 13.51
CA PRO A 309 13.19 14.80 13.58
C PRO A 309 13.20 16.00 12.60
N VAL A 310 14.36 16.60 12.33
CA VAL A 310 14.47 17.74 11.39
C VAL A 310 14.27 17.29 9.96
N THR A 311 14.98 16.23 9.52
CA THR A 311 14.85 15.69 8.16
C THR A 311 13.42 15.21 7.88
N LEU A 312 12.79 14.52 8.84
CA LEU A 312 11.39 14.10 8.73
C LEU A 312 10.45 15.31 8.68
N GLY A 313 10.71 16.34 9.49
CA GLY A 313 9.96 17.60 9.48
C GLY A 313 10.05 18.31 8.12
N ILE A 314 11.23 18.34 7.50
CA ILE A 314 11.44 18.87 6.15
C ILE A 314 10.66 18.03 5.14
N THR A 315 10.76 16.70 5.18
CA THR A 315 10.01 15.80 4.28
C THR A 315 8.50 16.07 4.34
N PHE A 316 7.92 16.16 5.55
CA PHE A 316 6.49 16.50 5.70
C PHE A 316 6.19 17.93 5.24
N GLY A 317 7.07 18.90 5.52
CA GLY A 317 6.92 20.29 5.10
C GLY A 317 6.91 20.45 3.58
N VAL A 318 7.86 19.83 2.89
CA VAL A 318 7.96 19.83 1.41
C VAL A 318 6.80 19.05 0.80
N THR A 319 6.38 17.94 1.39
CA THR A 319 5.18 17.21 0.96
C THR A 319 3.92 18.08 1.12
N ALA A 320 3.79 18.82 2.21
CA ALA A 320 2.68 19.75 2.41
C ALA A 320 2.71 20.91 1.40
N LEU A 321 3.90 21.42 1.05
CA LEU A 321 4.08 22.41 0.00
C LEU A 321 3.63 21.85 -1.37
N ALA A 322 4.01 20.61 -1.69
CA ALA A 322 3.55 19.92 -2.90
C ALA A 322 2.01 19.76 -2.92
N VAL A 323 1.39 19.48 -1.78
CA VAL A 323 -0.09 19.45 -1.65
C VAL A 323 -0.71 20.81 -1.99
N VAL A 324 -0.13 21.91 -1.53
CA VAL A 324 -0.62 23.26 -1.86
C VAL A 324 -0.39 23.59 -3.33
N ALA A 325 0.79 23.29 -3.87
CA ALA A 325 1.19 23.61 -5.23
C ALA A 325 0.47 22.78 -6.30
N PHE A 326 0.25 21.48 -6.04
CA PHE A 326 -0.19 20.50 -7.04
C PHE A 326 -1.49 19.77 -6.67
N GLY A 327 -1.98 19.88 -5.43
CA GLY A 327 -3.18 19.19 -4.97
C GLY A 327 -4.48 19.60 -5.67
N TRP A 328 -4.48 20.74 -6.38
CA TRP A 328 -5.60 21.15 -7.23
C TRP A 328 -5.86 20.17 -8.38
N ALA A 329 -4.82 19.45 -8.85
CA ALA A 329 -4.95 18.46 -9.92
C ALA A 329 -5.93 17.34 -9.54
N GLU A 330 -5.92 16.89 -8.28
CA GLU A 330 -6.88 15.88 -7.79
C GLU A 330 -8.33 16.40 -7.77
N ASP A 331 -8.52 17.68 -7.49
CA ASP A 331 -9.87 18.27 -7.51
C ASP A 331 -10.40 18.41 -8.93
N LEU A 332 -9.57 18.87 -9.88
CA LEU A 332 -9.89 18.91 -11.30
C LEU A 332 -10.19 17.49 -11.84
N ALA A 333 -9.32 16.54 -11.51
CA ALA A 333 -9.45 15.11 -11.76
C ALA A 333 -10.70 14.50 -11.11
N ALA A 334 -11.29 15.14 -10.10
CA ALA A 334 -12.55 14.73 -9.48
C ALA A 334 -13.79 15.50 -9.98
N ARG A 335 -13.65 16.47 -10.90
CA ARG A 335 -14.68 17.47 -11.28
C ARG A 335 -15.18 18.30 -10.08
N ARG A 336 -14.27 18.67 -9.18
CA ARG A 336 -14.53 19.54 -8.04
C ARG A 336 -13.84 20.88 -8.23
N ARG A 337 -14.31 21.91 -7.52
CA ARG A 337 -13.61 23.20 -7.48
C ARG A 337 -12.24 23.00 -6.80
N PRO A 338 -11.14 23.51 -7.37
CA PRO A 338 -9.82 23.46 -6.76
C PRO A 338 -9.83 24.06 -5.35
N ARG A 339 -9.20 23.35 -4.40
CA ARG A 339 -8.95 23.83 -3.05
C ARG A 339 -7.47 23.67 -2.74
N LEU A 340 -6.87 24.65 -2.07
CA LEU A 340 -5.47 24.53 -1.64
C LEU A 340 -5.34 23.54 -0.48
N TRP A 341 -6.25 23.61 0.50
CA TRP A 341 -6.19 22.81 1.72
C TRP A 341 -7.55 22.22 2.12
N PRO A 342 -7.86 20.97 1.74
CA PRO A 342 -9.18 20.35 1.97
C PRO A 342 -9.29 19.66 3.35
N ALA A 343 -8.92 20.33 4.43
CA ALA A 343 -8.96 19.74 5.78
C ALA A 343 -10.38 19.63 6.36
N ASP A 344 -11.27 20.55 6.00
CA ASP A 344 -12.63 20.55 6.58
C ASP A 344 -13.52 19.48 5.95
N PRO A 345 -14.37 18.81 6.76
CA PRO A 345 -15.40 17.92 6.25
C PRO A 345 -16.21 18.66 5.18
N THR A 346 -16.32 18.06 3.99
CA THR A 346 -17.25 18.57 2.98
C THR A 346 -18.64 18.53 3.59
N ALA A 347 -19.20 19.70 3.92
CA ALA A 347 -20.61 19.82 4.24
C ALA A 347 -21.37 19.23 3.04
N VAL A 348 -22.00 18.08 3.24
CA VAL A 348 -22.90 17.52 2.24
C VAL A 348 -24.03 18.52 2.15
N ARG A 349 -24.04 19.34 1.09
CA ARG A 349 -25.14 20.26 0.83
C ARG A 349 -26.41 19.39 0.75
N PRO A 350 -27.42 19.62 1.60
CA PRO A 350 -28.68 18.89 1.50
C PRO A 350 -29.19 19.02 0.07
N ALA A 351 -29.62 17.91 -0.53
CA ALA A 351 -30.32 17.98 -1.80
C ALA A 351 -31.50 18.95 -1.62
N PRO A 352 -31.75 19.88 -2.55
CA PRO A 352 -32.96 20.70 -2.48
C PRO A 352 -34.17 19.75 -2.37
N PRO A 353 -35.14 20.04 -1.49
CA PRO A 353 -36.31 19.19 -1.33
C PRO A 353 -36.94 18.98 -2.70
N GLN A 354 -37.06 17.72 -3.11
CA GLN A 354 -37.84 17.41 -4.30
C GLN A 354 -39.26 17.92 -4.05
N PRO A 355 -39.89 18.63 -5.00
CA PRO A 355 -41.29 18.99 -4.88
C PRO A 355 -42.09 17.70 -4.66
N VAL A 356 -42.69 17.57 -3.48
CA VAL A 356 -43.67 16.53 -3.22
C VAL A 356 -44.83 16.86 -4.17
N GLY A 357 -44.95 16.09 -5.25
CA GLY A 357 -46.13 16.15 -6.12
C GLY A 357 -47.39 15.96 -5.27
N PRO A 358 -48.52 16.63 -5.59
CA PRO A 358 -49.70 16.61 -4.75
C PRO A 358 -50.16 15.17 -4.50
N ALA A 359 -50.35 14.85 -3.22
CA ALA A 359 -50.86 13.57 -2.77
C ALA A 359 -52.22 13.29 -3.42
N GLY A 360 -52.32 12.17 -4.15
CA GLY A 360 -53.60 11.64 -4.61
C GLY A 360 -54.48 11.26 -3.40
N PRO A 361 -55.82 11.32 -3.54
CA PRO A 361 -56.74 11.19 -2.41
C PRO A 361 -56.69 9.79 -1.78
N ALA A 362 -56.77 9.78 -0.45
CA ALA A 362 -56.75 8.61 0.42
C ALA A 362 -57.95 7.68 0.18
N GLY A 363 -57.68 6.40 -0.05
CA GLY A 363 -58.66 5.31 0.06
C GLY A 363 -58.81 4.83 1.52
N PRO A 364 -59.98 4.28 1.89
CA PRO A 364 -60.40 4.19 3.29
C PRO A 364 -59.70 3.07 4.09
N ALA A 365 -59.59 3.34 5.38
CA ALA A 365 -59.00 2.49 6.41
C ALA A 365 -59.75 1.15 6.57
N GLY A 366 -58.99 0.05 6.56
CA GLY A 366 -59.43 -1.27 7.01
C GLY A 366 -58.78 -1.61 8.34
N SER A 367 -59.62 -1.69 9.38
CA SER A 367 -59.30 -2.09 10.75
C SER A 367 -59.11 -3.60 10.90
N SER A 368 -58.10 -4.03 11.67
CA SER A 368 -58.23 -5.17 12.59
C SER A 368 -57.02 -5.27 13.52
N ALA A 369 -57.29 -5.28 14.83
CA ALA A 369 -56.35 -5.41 15.94
C ALA A 369 -56.24 -6.90 16.40
N PRO A 370 -55.75 -7.26 17.62
CA PRO A 370 -54.52 -8.05 17.82
C PRO A 370 -54.69 -9.38 18.61
N ALA A 371 -53.67 -10.24 18.65
CA ALA A 371 -53.50 -11.35 19.63
C ALA A 371 -52.00 -11.73 19.70
N GLY A 372 -51.29 -11.74 20.83
CA GLY A 372 -51.30 -12.76 21.91
C GLY A 372 -50.53 -14.03 21.44
N SER A 373 -49.57 -14.68 22.11
CA SER A 373 -49.08 -14.69 23.49
C SER A 373 -47.90 -15.71 23.62
N ARG A 374 -46.98 -15.49 24.58
CA ARG A 374 -46.23 -16.44 25.45
C ARG A 374 -45.27 -17.53 24.88
N SER A 375 -44.05 -17.55 25.45
CA SER A 375 -43.06 -18.66 25.52
C SER A 375 -43.52 -19.82 26.44
N PRO A 376 -42.82 -20.99 26.49
CA PRO A 376 -41.69 -21.16 27.44
C PRO A 376 -40.53 -22.08 26.95
N ALA A 377 -39.58 -22.31 27.86
CA ALA A 377 -38.21 -22.80 27.69
C ALA A 377 -37.96 -24.30 27.98
N GLY A 378 -36.76 -24.78 27.59
CA GLY A 378 -35.96 -25.87 28.21
C GLY A 378 -35.99 -27.25 27.53
N PRO A 379 -35.03 -28.18 27.77
CA PRO A 379 -33.82 -28.12 28.64
C PRO A 379 -32.48 -28.58 27.98
N ALA A 380 -31.38 -28.38 28.71
CA ALA A 380 -30.04 -28.91 28.45
C ALA A 380 -29.81 -30.29 29.12
N PRO A 381 -28.75 -31.03 28.73
CA PRO A 381 -28.06 -31.92 29.66
C PRO A 381 -26.56 -31.63 29.81
N ALA A 382 -26.08 -31.95 31.00
CA ALA A 382 -24.74 -31.77 31.56
C ALA A 382 -23.75 -32.87 31.13
N GLY A 383 -22.45 -32.61 31.33
CA GLY A 383 -21.41 -33.64 31.35
C GLY A 383 -20.01 -33.10 31.09
N SER A 384 -19.30 -32.66 32.14
CA SER A 384 -17.84 -32.47 32.12
C SER A 384 -17.15 -33.74 32.67
N PRO A 385 -15.88 -33.96 32.30
CA PRO A 385 -14.88 -34.26 33.31
C PRO A 385 -13.74 -33.24 33.30
N VAL A 386 -13.34 -32.90 34.52
CA VAL A 386 -12.16 -32.13 34.91
C VAL A 386 -10.91 -33.02 34.78
N VAL A 387 -9.83 -32.50 34.19
CA VAL A 387 -8.46 -32.99 34.40
C VAL A 387 -7.49 -31.79 34.41
N HIS A 388 -6.73 -31.65 35.50
CA HIS A 388 -5.49 -30.87 35.65
C HIS A 388 -4.56 -31.72 36.56
N PRO A 389 -3.25 -31.46 36.68
CA PRO A 389 -2.26 -30.94 35.72
C PRO A 389 -1.03 -31.88 35.60
N SER A 390 -0.24 -31.75 34.53
CA SER A 390 1.14 -32.25 34.52
C SER A 390 2.03 -31.35 33.67
N GLU A 391 2.99 -30.69 34.32
CA GLU A 391 4.21 -30.10 33.76
C GLU A 391 5.41 -30.81 34.43
N PRO A 392 6.67 -30.69 33.95
CA PRO A 392 7.17 -30.06 32.72
C PRO A 392 8.03 -31.03 31.86
N VAL A 393 8.16 -30.76 30.56
CA VAL A 393 9.27 -31.32 29.76
C VAL A 393 10.26 -30.20 29.48
N THR A 394 11.36 -30.26 30.23
CA THR A 394 12.55 -29.44 30.08
C THR A 394 13.33 -29.94 28.86
N LEU A 395 13.33 -29.20 27.76
CA LEU A 395 14.31 -29.37 26.68
C LEU A 395 15.38 -28.28 26.83
N GLY A 396 16.54 -28.69 27.32
CA GLY A 396 17.68 -27.83 27.55
C GLY A 396 18.29 -27.34 26.24
N PHE A 397 18.39 -26.03 26.10
CA PHE A 397 19.34 -25.40 25.18
C PHE A 397 20.61 -25.08 25.98
N GLN A 398 21.70 -25.78 25.66
CA GLN A 398 23.04 -25.42 26.10
C GLN A 398 23.45 -24.14 25.38
N ALA A 399 23.80 -23.12 26.17
CA ALA A 399 24.40 -21.89 25.68
C ALA A 399 25.84 -22.15 25.23
N THR A 400 26.18 -21.78 24.00
CA THR A 400 27.57 -21.60 23.58
C THR A 400 27.94 -20.11 23.71
N PRO A 401 29.00 -19.76 24.44
CA PRO A 401 29.34 -18.38 24.74
C PRO A 401 30.16 -17.74 23.62
N GLY A 402 29.78 -16.53 23.19
CA GLY A 402 30.70 -15.65 22.47
C GLY A 402 30.11 -14.87 21.30
N LEU A 403 29.38 -13.80 21.59
CA LEU A 403 29.53 -12.55 20.83
C LEU A 403 29.10 -11.38 21.72
N ARG A 404 30.07 -10.61 22.20
CA ARG A 404 29.82 -9.36 22.92
C ARG A 404 29.23 -8.36 21.94
N LEU A 405 27.97 -7.98 22.13
CA LEU A 405 27.41 -6.77 21.53
C LEU A 405 28.10 -5.57 22.20
N THR A 406 28.96 -4.87 21.47
CA THR A 406 29.36 -3.50 21.81
C THR A 406 28.19 -2.56 21.50
N PRO A 407 27.66 -1.80 22.48
CA PRO A 407 26.68 -0.76 22.24
C PRO A 407 27.40 0.52 21.80
N GLY A 408 27.26 0.93 20.54
CA GLY A 408 27.83 2.19 20.07
C GLY A 408 27.80 2.33 18.55
N GLY A 409 26.76 2.99 18.05
CA GLY A 409 26.57 3.32 16.64
C GLY A 409 25.10 3.58 16.34
N THR A 410 24.62 4.78 16.67
CA THR A 410 23.25 5.26 16.38
C THR A 410 23.10 5.82 14.96
N ASP A 411 24.00 5.48 14.04
CA ASP A 411 23.91 5.92 12.65
C ASP A 411 23.03 4.94 11.88
N MET A 412 21.72 5.14 12.05
CA MET A 412 20.72 4.52 11.17
C MET A 412 20.71 5.28 9.84
N PRO A 413 20.72 4.59 8.69
CA PRO A 413 20.77 5.25 7.40
C PRO A 413 19.53 6.11 7.17
N VAL A 414 19.74 7.40 6.88
CA VAL A 414 18.70 8.31 6.37
C VAL A 414 18.77 8.28 4.85
N ALA A 415 17.62 8.01 4.22
CA ALA A 415 17.54 7.94 2.77
C ALA A 415 17.97 9.28 2.11
N GLY A 416 18.73 9.20 1.03
CA GLY A 416 19.23 10.36 0.29
C GLY A 416 20.47 11.04 0.86
N ARG A 417 21.06 10.53 1.96
CA ARG A 417 22.31 11.08 2.51
C ARG A 417 23.45 10.89 1.52
N PRO A 418 24.19 11.94 1.14
CA PRO A 418 25.40 11.80 0.34
C PRO A 418 26.42 10.92 1.06
N VAL A 419 27.09 10.02 0.34
CA VAL A 419 28.19 9.23 0.90
C VAL A 419 29.34 10.17 1.26
N PRO A 420 29.88 10.15 2.50
CA PRO A 420 31.02 10.99 2.86
C PRO A 420 32.23 10.67 1.97
N GLY A 421 32.74 11.66 1.22
CA GLY A 421 34.01 11.55 0.48
C GLY A 421 33.97 11.82 -1.03
N TYR A 422 32.81 12.05 -1.65
CA TYR A 422 32.73 12.53 -3.03
C TYR A 422 32.51 14.05 -3.05
N GLY A 423 33.60 14.79 -2.92
CA GLY A 423 33.64 16.21 -3.28
C GLY A 423 33.67 16.35 -4.81
N PHE A 424 32.91 17.31 -5.33
CA PHE A 424 33.07 17.80 -6.70
C PHE A 424 34.43 18.51 -6.79
N ASP A 425 35.50 17.79 -7.12
CA ASP A 425 36.68 18.31 -7.83
C ASP A 425 37.70 17.17 -8.09
N GLU A 426 38.28 17.21 -9.29
CA GLU A 426 39.38 16.41 -9.84
C GLU A 426 39.15 15.01 -10.47
N ALA A 427 39.96 14.79 -11.50
CA ALA A 427 39.80 13.84 -12.60
C ALA A 427 40.00 12.37 -12.20
N ALA A 428 39.31 11.50 -12.96
CA ALA A 428 39.36 10.04 -12.84
C ALA A 428 40.78 9.44 -12.85
N PRO A 429 40.96 8.35 -12.09
CA PRO A 429 41.66 7.19 -12.60
C PRO A 429 40.83 5.90 -12.51
N GLN A 430 41.17 5.00 -13.43
CA GLN A 430 40.53 3.74 -13.75
C GLN A 430 40.66 2.68 -12.62
N HIS A 431 39.58 1.89 -12.45
CA HIS A 431 39.50 0.53 -11.89
C HIS A 431 40.23 0.17 -10.57
N GLN A 432 39.47 -0.07 -9.49
CA GLN A 432 39.21 -1.43 -8.95
C GLN A 432 38.19 -1.43 -7.78
N ALA A 433 37.07 -2.13 -8.04
CA ALA A 433 36.22 -2.98 -7.18
C ALA A 433 35.93 -2.63 -5.70
N GLY A 434 34.63 -2.62 -5.34
CA GLY A 434 34.27 -2.86 -3.94
C GLY A 434 32.84 -2.64 -3.43
N TYR A 435 31.77 -2.57 -4.24
CA TYR A 435 30.40 -2.82 -3.75
C TYR A 435 29.57 -3.48 -4.86
N GLY A 436 29.53 -4.82 -4.82
CA GLY A 436 28.65 -5.61 -5.66
C GLY A 436 27.32 -5.81 -4.95
N GLY A 437 26.26 -5.14 -5.42
CA GLY A 437 24.95 -5.77 -5.41
C GLY A 437 25.03 -6.97 -6.35
N VAL A 438 24.80 -8.16 -5.83
CA VAL A 438 24.92 -9.39 -6.60
C VAL A 438 23.73 -9.46 -7.57
N PRO A 439 23.96 -9.57 -8.89
CA PRO A 439 22.92 -9.85 -9.87
C PRO A 439 22.45 -11.30 -9.78
N TRP A 440 21.16 -11.49 -10.05
CA TRP A 440 20.52 -12.79 -10.24
C TRP A 440 21.22 -13.60 -11.35
N THR A 441 21.99 -14.63 -10.97
CA THR A 441 22.49 -15.65 -11.90
C THR A 441 21.68 -16.92 -11.75
N GLY A 442 20.97 -17.28 -12.82
CA GLY A 442 20.23 -18.53 -12.92
C GLY A 442 21.13 -19.76 -12.72
N HIS A 443 20.52 -20.81 -12.16
CA HIS A 443 21.08 -22.15 -12.06
C HIS A 443 21.67 -22.62 -13.40
N SER A 444 22.99 -22.82 -13.44
CA SER A 444 23.63 -23.79 -14.33
C SER A 444 23.65 -25.14 -13.62
N GLY A 445 22.92 -26.12 -14.16
CA GLY A 445 22.99 -27.51 -13.72
C GLY A 445 24.35 -28.12 -14.03
N ASP A 446 24.85 -28.91 -13.08
CA ASP A 446 25.92 -29.88 -13.28
C ASP A 446 25.52 -30.88 -14.37
N ASP A 447 26.41 -31.15 -15.32
CA ASP A 447 26.55 -32.46 -15.95
C ASP A 447 28.04 -32.71 -16.24
N GLY A 448 28.49 -33.90 -15.83
CA GLY A 448 29.88 -34.26 -15.59
C GLY A 448 30.76 -34.40 -16.82
N ALA A 449 32.06 -34.23 -16.55
CA ALA A 449 33.17 -34.65 -17.39
C ALA A 449 33.31 -36.19 -17.41
N PRO A 450 34.14 -36.69 -18.32
CA PRO A 450 35.16 -37.68 -17.95
C PRO A 450 36.55 -37.06 -17.83
#